data_AF-A0A5K1G616-F1
#
_entry.id   AF-A0A5K1G616-F1
#
_cell.length_a   1.000
_cell.length_b   1.000
_cell.length_c   1.000
_cell.angle_alpha   90.00
_cell.angle_beta   90.00
_cell.angle_gamma   90.00
#
_symmetry.space_group_name_H-M   'P 1'
#
loop_
_entity.id
_entity.type
_entity.pdbx_description
1 polymer ?
#
loop_
_entity_poly.entity_id
_entity_poly.type
_entity_poly.pdbx_seq_one_letter_code
_entity_poly.pdbx_strand_id
1 'polypeptide(L)' 'LTLEEKFALVRSVGEECIQEDELRNLLAKKKNPVCYDGFEPSGRMHIAQ' A
#
# COMPACT_ATOMS: atom_id res chain seq x y z
N LEU A 1 0.60 -16.16 -3.07
CA LEU A 1 0.66 -15.46 -1.78
C LEU A 1 -0.60 -15.76 -0.98
N THR A 2 -0.43 -16.32 0.21
CA THR A 2 -1.46 -16.41 1.25
C THR A 2 -1.90 -15.01 1.69
N LEU A 3 -2.98 -14.90 2.47
CA LEU A 3 -3.43 -13.61 2.99
C LEU A 3 -2.32 -12.92 3.82
N GLU A 4 -1.64 -13.67 4.69
CA GLU A 4 -0.56 -13.16 5.52
C GLU A 4 0.67 -12.76 4.70
N GLU A 5 1.03 -13.51 3.66
CA GLU A 5 2.12 -13.12 2.77
C GLU A 5 1.81 -11.83 1.99
N LYS A 6 0.56 -11.65 1.54
CA LYS A 6 0.12 -10.39 0.91
C LYS A 6 0.15 -9.23 1.90
N PHE A 7 -0.34 -9.46 3.12
CA PHE A 7 -0.38 -8.46 4.17
C PHE A 7 1.05 -8.01 4.55
N ALA A 8 1.96 -8.96 4.81
CA ALA A 8 3.34 -8.67 5.14
C ALA A 8 4.06 -7.90 4.01
N LEU A 9 3.80 -8.27 2.75
CA LEU A 9 4.36 -7.57 1.60
C LEU A 9 3.91 -6.10 1.54
N VAL A 10 2.60 -5.83 1.67
CA VAL A 10 2.09 -4.45 1.63
C VAL A 10 2.58 -3.64 2.85
N ARG A 11 2.58 -4.24 4.05
CA ARG A 11 3.00 -3.59 5.29
C ARG A 11 4.49 -3.20 5.30
N SER A 12 5.31 -3.83 4.46
CA SER A 12 6.75 -3.56 4.36
C SER A 12 7.10 -2.22 3.70
N VAL A 13 6.16 -1.59 2.98
CA VAL A 13 6.42 -0.34 2.23
C VAL A 13 6.19 0.89 3.10
N GLY A 14 5.10 0.91 3.88
CA GLY A 14 4.75 2.04 4.74
C GLY A 14 5.37 1.91 6.13
N GLU A 15 5.83 3.02 6.69
CA GLU A 15 6.24 3.07 8.10
C GLU A 15 5.03 2.82 9.01
N GLU A 16 3.92 3.50 8.71
CA GLU A 16 2.65 3.40 9.41
C GLU A 16 1.58 2.73 8.54
N CYS A 17 0.70 1.96 9.18
CA CYS A 17 -0.53 1.47 8.57
C CYS A 17 -1.70 1.84 9.48
N ILE A 18 -2.59 2.68 8.97
CA ILE A 18 -3.84 2.98 9.67
C ILE A 18 -4.74 1.75 9.55
N GLN A 19 -5.12 1.16 10.69
CA GLN A 19 -6.07 0.05 10.80
C GLN A 19 -5.70 -1.21 9.98
N GLU A 20 -4.74 -1.99 10.49
CA GLU A 20 -4.29 -3.21 9.82
C GLU A 20 -5.40 -4.25 9.54
N ASP A 21 -6.43 -4.31 10.39
CA ASP A 21 -7.56 -5.22 10.20
C ASP A 21 -8.40 -4.87 8.97
N GLU A 22 -8.54 -3.58 8.65
CA GLU A 22 -9.19 -3.16 7.41
C GLU A 22 -8.36 -3.53 6.18
N LEU A 23 -7.03 -3.40 6.27
CA LEU A 23 -6.12 -3.85 5.21
C LEU A 23 -6.20 -5.37 4.99
N ARG A 24 -6.22 -6.18 6.07
CA ARG A 24 -6.42 -7.64 5.97
C ARG A 24 -7.76 -7.96 5.32
N ASN A 25 -8.83 -7.27 5.73
CA ASN A 25 -10.16 -7.43 5.13
C ASN A 25 -10.20 -7.06 3.64
N LEU A 26 -9.53 -5.98 3.25
CA LEU A 26 -9.41 -5.54 1.86
C LEU A 26 -8.71 -6.61 1.01
N LEU A 27 -7.57 -7.12 1.48
CA LEU A 27 -6.76 -8.12 0.78
C LEU A 27 -7.45 -9.49 0.68
N ALA A 28 -8.31 -9.83 1.64
CA ALA A 28 -9.10 -11.04 1.63
C ALA A 28 -10.28 -10.97 0.64
N LYS A 29 -10.95 -9.82 0.56
CA LYS A 29 -12.21 -9.67 -0.20
C LYS A 29 -12.02 -9.18 -1.63
N LYS A 30 -11.03 -8.31 -1.89
CA LYS A 30 -10.79 -7.76 -3.23
C LYS A 30 -9.59 -8.45 -3.87
N LYS A 31 -9.84 -9.19 -4.96
CA LYS A 31 -8.80 -9.85 -5.75
C LYS A 31 -7.77 -8.85 -6.29
N ASN A 32 -8.23 -7.68 -6.74
CA ASN A 32 -7.41 -6.60 -7.31
C ASN A 32 -7.72 -5.28 -6.59
N PRO A 33 -7.11 -5.01 -5.42
CA PRO A 33 -7.25 -3.71 -4.76
C PRO A 33 -6.61 -2.61 -5.60
N VAL A 34 -7.11 -1.38 -5.47
CA VAL A 34 -6.58 -0.20 -6.15
C VAL A 34 -5.90 0.67 -5.10
N CYS A 35 -4.68 1.10 -5.39
CA CYS A 35 -3.94 2.11 -4.63
C CYS A 35 -3.59 3.28 -5.54
N TYR A 36 -3.35 4.44 -4.95
CA TYR A 36 -2.85 5.61 -5.66
C TYR A 36 -1.86 6.33 -4.75
N ASP A 37 -0.86 6.94 -5.38
CA ASP A 37 0.05 7.89 -4.77
C ASP A 37 0.00 9.18 -5.59
N GLY A 38 -0.02 10.32 -4.91
CA GLY A 38 -0.28 11.62 -5.53
C GLY A 38 0.86 12.58 -5.24
N PHE A 39 1.42 13.15 -6.30
CA PHE A 39 2.42 14.21 -6.20
C PHE A 39 2.04 15.40 -7.07
N GLU A 40 2.46 16.59 -6.64
CA GLU A 40 2.35 17.80 -7.44
C GLU A 40 3.54 17.90 -8.42
N PRO A 41 3.31 18.19 -9.71
CA PRO A 41 4.41 18.38 -10.66
C PRO A 41 5.37 19.47 -10.20
N SER A 42 6.65 19.14 -10.13
CA SER A 42 7.71 20.06 -9.76
C SER A 42 8.66 20.30 -10.93
N GLY A 43 9.40 21.42 -10.91
CA GLY A 43 10.40 21.70 -11.94
C GLY A 43 11.54 20.68 -12.01
N ARG A 44 11.75 19.87 -10.96
CA ARG A 44 12.71 18.77 -10.88
C ARG A 44 12.19 17.67 -9.94
N MET A 45 12.11 16.43 -10.43
CA MET A 45 11.76 15.26 -9.63
C MET A 45 12.85 14.94 -8.61
N HIS A 46 12.47 14.69 -7.36
CA HIS A 46 13.40 14.19 -6.34
C HIS A 46 13.64 12.69 -6.50
N ILE A 47 14.84 12.20 -6.15
CA ILE A 47 15.18 10.76 -6.23
C ILE A 47 14.34 9.87 -5.30
N ALA A 48 13.73 10.47 -4.28
CA ALA A 48 12.91 9.78 -3.27
C ALA A 48 11.40 9.89 -3.52
N GLN A 49 10.98 10.65 -4.54
CA GLN A 49 9.60 10.65 -5.02
C GLN A 49 9.34 9.44 -5.91
#